data_AF-A0A7K2KVF8-F1
#
_entry.id   AF-A0A7K2KVF8-F1
#
_cell.length_a   1.000
_cell.length_b   1.000
_cell.length_c   1.000
_cell.angle_alpha   90.00
_cell.angle_beta   90.00
_cell.angle_gamma   90.00
#
_symmetry.space_group_name_H-M   'P 1'
#
loop_
_entity.id
_entity.type
_entity.pdbx_description
1 polymer ?
#
loop_
_entity_poly.entity_id
_entity_poly.type
_entity_poly.pdbx_seq_one_letter_code
_entity_poly.pdbx_strand_id
1 'polypeptide(L)'
;MTTETMIAPPDLADVRERLWAALGARNERAAAEAVFAACDAGAPLEDVLLDVIGPVQARVGAEWAAGRMSVAQEHAVTAIQDRVISALAHRTPPDLPADRDAPGTFRRHVTVACVDGEWHAFPARLLAEVLRARGFAVDYLGAHVPTPHLIAHVHQSATDVVALSSSLPVRLPTAHAAVTAIQAVGIPVIVGGAAFGPDGRYARLFGADGWASDARAAASLLAGGLGPPRQAVADPDHHLPHLLDQEYTLVSRSRIQLTREVLEGLEAKVPAMAAYSDEQRERTAEDIAHIIDFLGASLYVDDPELFTGFLTWTAGVLAARGVPNSALLGALDLLADAQHDFPRAQAHLTAGRRALTRVPAQAPGIHA
;
A
#
# COMPACT_ATOMS: atom_id res chain seq x y z
N MET A 1 -2.87 30.75 -43.88
CA MET A 1 -2.98 31.17 -42.47
C MET A 1 -4.09 30.33 -41.86
N THR A 2 -3.76 29.11 -41.45
CA THR A 2 -4.67 28.23 -40.73
C THR A 2 -4.58 28.59 -39.26
N THR A 3 -5.67 29.11 -38.72
CA THR A 3 -5.84 29.41 -37.31
C THR A 3 -5.79 28.08 -36.56
N GLU A 4 -4.65 27.76 -35.94
CA GLU A 4 -4.56 26.73 -34.92
C GLU A 4 -5.49 27.15 -33.78
N THR A 5 -6.69 26.60 -33.77
CA THR A 5 -7.57 26.67 -32.60
C THR A 5 -6.84 25.90 -31.50
N MET A 6 -6.18 26.61 -30.59
CA MET A 6 -5.68 26.02 -29.35
C MET A 6 -6.87 25.35 -28.64
N ILE A 7 -6.96 24.04 -28.74
CA ILE A 7 -7.91 23.24 -27.97
C ILE A 7 -7.50 23.43 -26.51
N ALA A 8 -8.41 23.98 -25.70
CA ALA A 8 -8.16 24.10 -24.27
C ALA A 8 -7.87 22.70 -23.70
N PRO A 9 -6.87 22.55 -22.81
CA PRO A 9 -6.59 21.25 -22.21
C PRO A 9 -7.85 20.70 -21.54
N PRO A 10 -8.07 19.38 -21.58
CA PRO A 10 -9.29 18.79 -21.05
C PRO A 10 -9.38 19.01 -19.53
N ASP A 11 -10.59 19.25 -19.04
CA ASP A 11 -10.84 19.35 -17.60
C ASP A 11 -10.73 17.96 -16.94
N LEU A 12 -9.63 17.74 -16.21
CA LEU A 12 -9.39 16.48 -15.52
C LEU A 12 -10.41 16.19 -14.41
N ALA A 13 -11.12 17.19 -13.87
CA ALA A 13 -12.23 16.97 -12.94
C ALA A 13 -13.43 16.32 -13.64
N ASP A 14 -13.79 16.81 -14.82
CA ASP A 14 -14.82 16.18 -15.65
C ASP A 14 -14.42 14.76 -16.07
N VAL A 15 -13.16 14.55 -16.48
CA VAL A 15 -12.66 13.21 -16.83
C VAL A 15 -12.78 12.24 -15.64
N ARG A 16 -12.48 12.70 -14.41
CA ARG A 16 -12.67 11.90 -13.19
C ARG A 16 -14.11 11.47 -12.98
N GLU A 17 -15.07 12.39 -13.11
CA GLU A 17 -16.48 12.04 -12.91
C GLU A 17 -17.01 11.12 -14.02
N ARG A 18 -16.56 11.31 -15.27
CA ARG A 18 -16.89 10.39 -16.37
C ARG A 18 -16.32 8.99 -16.14
N LEU A 19 -15.04 8.90 -15.72
CA LEU A 19 -14.42 7.62 -15.39
C LEU A 19 -15.14 6.96 -14.21
N TRP A 20 -15.44 7.70 -13.15
CA TRP A 20 -16.19 7.22 -11.99
C TRP A 20 -17.56 6.64 -12.39
N ALA A 21 -18.34 7.38 -13.19
CA ALA A 21 -19.64 6.94 -13.67
C ALA A 21 -19.53 5.66 -14.53
N ALA A 22 -18.55 5.59 -15.43
CA ALA A 22 -18.33 4.43 -16.28
C ALA A 22 -17.96 3.18 -15.48
N LEU A 23 -17.08 3.31 -14.47
CA LEU A 23 -16.68 2.22 -13.58
C LEU A 23 -17.85 1.73 -12.72
N GLY A 24 -18.67 2.65 -12.21
CA GLY A 24 -19.90 2.32 -11.48
C GLY A 24 -20.90 1.54 -12.32
N ALA A 25 -21.00 1.86 -13.62
CA ALA A 25 -21.81 1.14 -14.59
C ALA A 25 -21.14 -0.12 -15.17
N ARG A 26 -19.91 -0.47 -14.72
CA ARG A 26 -19.09 -1.58 -15.27
C ARG A 26 -18.85 -1.50 -16.77
N ASN A 27 -18.87 -0.29 -17.33
CA ASN A 27 -18.72 -0.07 -18.75
C ASN A 27 -17.24 0.19 -19.08
N GLU A 28 -16.48 -0.89 -19.32
CA GLU A 28 -15.06 -0.83 -19.68
C GLU A 28 -14.79 0.05 -20.90
N ARG A 29 -15.66 -0.01 -21.92
CA ARG A 29 -15.52 0.80 -23.12
C ARG A 29 -15.62 2.30 -22.82
N ALA A 30 -16.62 2.70 -22.04
CA ALA A 30 -16.79 4.10 -21.64
C ALA A 30 -15.66 4.57 -20.71
N ALA A 31 -15.15 3.70 -19.83
CA ALA A 31 -14.01 4.02 -18.97
C ALA A 31 -12.74 4.26 -19.80
N ALA A 32 -12.47 3.40 -20.77
CA ALA A 32 -11.38 3.56 -21.72
C ALA A 32 -11.55 4.86 -22.54
N GLU A 33 -12.74 5.10 -23.10
CA GLU A 33 -13.04 6.31 -23.89
C GLU A 33 -12.82 7.59 -23.08
N ALA A 34 -13.27 7.64 -21.82
CA ALA A 34 -13.11 8.81 -20.95
C ALA A 34 -11.64 9.21 -20.79
N VAL A 35 -10.79 8.22 -20.52
CA VAL A 35 -9.34 8.39 -20.33
C VAL A 35 -8.64 8.67 -21.67
N PHE A 36 -9.00 7.92 -22.71
CA PHE A 36 -8.37 8.01 -24.03
C PHE A 36 -8.62 9.37 -24.68
N ALA A 37 -9.85 9.87 -24.60
CA ALA A 37 -10.20 11.18 -25.13
C ALA A 37 -9.43 12.31 -24.43
N ALA A 38 -9.12 12.17 -23.14
CA ALA A 38 -8.30 13.14 -22.42
C ALA A 38 -6.86 13.18 -22.98
N CYS A 39 -6.24 12.02 -23.19
CA CYS A 39 -4.92 11.95 -23.81
C CYS A 39 -4.94 12.47 -25.27
N ASP A 40 -5.96 12.11 -26.04
CA ASP A 40 -6.10 12.55 -27.45
C ASP A 40 -6.33 14.07 -27.56
N ALA A 41 -6.92 14.68 -26.52
CA ALA A 41 -7.05 16.13 -26.36
C ALA A 41 -5.78 16.82 -25.81
N GLY A 42 -4.69 16.07 -25.62
CA GLY A 42 -3.39 16.61 -25.22
C GLY A 42 -3.10 16.61 -23.71
N ALA A 43 -3.92 15.95 -22.87
CA ALA A 43 -3.56 15.77 -21.47
C ALA A 43 -2.28 14.90 -21.35
N PRO A 44 -1.28 15.31 -20.55
CA PRO A 44 -0.13 14.47 -20.27
C PRO A 44 -0.56 13.13 -19.66
N LEU A 45 0.02 12.03 -20.15
CA LEU A 45 -0.27 10.68 -19.63
C LEU A 45 -0.09 10.61 -18.11
N GLU A 46 0.97 11.22 -17.59
CA GLU A 46 1.25 11.30 -16.17
C GLU A 46 0.09 11.93 -15.37
N ASP A 47 -0.53 12.99 -15.88
CA ASP A 47 -1.66 13.66 -15.21
C ASP A 47 -2.93 12.81 -15.26
N VAL A 48 -3.16 12.10 -16.36
CA VAL A 48 -4.28 11.15 -16.44
C VAL A 48 -4.09 9.97 -15.48
N LEU A 49 -2.86 9.45 -15.34
CA LEU A 49 -2.56 8.37 -14.39
C LEU A 49 -2.73 8.82 -12.93
N LEU A 50 -2.18 9.99 -12.58
CA LEU A 50 -2.02 10.40 -11.18
C LEU A 50 -3.09 11.36 -10.67
N ASP A 51 -3.76 12.11 -11.54
CA ASP A 51 -4.79 13.08 -11.16
C ASP A 51 -6.19 12.67 -11.61
N VAL A 52 -6.32 11.61 -12.42
CA VAL A 52 -7.61 11.00 -12.76
C VAL A 52 -7.75 9.59 -12.19
N ILE A 53 -6.94 8.65 -12.68
CA ILE A 53 -7.03 7.23 -12.33
C ILE A 53 -6.71 6.99 -10.85
N GLY A 54 -5.63 7.58 -10.34
CA GLY A 54 -5.26 7.50 -8.91
C GLY A 54 -6.35 8.00 -7.96
N PRO A 55 -6.88 9.24 -8.12
CA PRO A 55 -7.95 9.76 -7.27
C PRO A 55 -9.26 8.98 -7.38
N VAL A 56 -9.59 8.46 -8.56
CA VAL A 56 -10.75 7.56 -8.72
C VAL A 56 -10.54 6.27 -7.93
N GLN A 57 -9.34 5.66 -7.98
CA GLN A 57 -9.01 4.48 -7.16
C GLN A 57 -9.06 4.79 -5.65
N ALA A 58 -8.61 5.97 -5.23
CA ALA A 58 -8.72 6.39 -3.83
C ALA A 58 -10.19 6.54 -3.40
N ARG A 59 -11.05 7.07 -4.29
CA ARG A 59 -12.51 7.13 -4.06
C ARG A 59 -13.11 5.73 -3.95
N VAL A 60 -12.72 4.78 -4.80
CA VAL A 60 -13.12 3.36 -4.70
C VAL A 60 -12.81 2.81 -3.31
N GLY A 61 -11.58 3.01 -2.80
CA GLY A 61 -11.19 2.58 -1.46
C GLY A 61 -12.02 3.22 -0.35
N ALA A 62 -12.34 4.51 -0.47
CA ALA A 62 -13.18 5.22 0.50
C ALA A 62 -14.64 4.71 0.51
N GLU A 63 -15.22 4.43 -0.66
CA GLU A 63 -16.57 3.86 -0.78
C GLU A 63 -16.64 2.44 -0.22
N TRP A 64 -15.60 1.64 -0.43
CA TRP A 64 -15.47 0.30 0.17
C TRP A 64 -15.34 0.39 1.69
N ALA A 65 -14.46 1.26 2.20
CA ALA A 65 -14.26 1.44 3.64
C ALA A 65 -15.59 1.85 4.31
N ALA A 66 -16.35 2.73 3.67
CA ALA A 66 -17.65 3.19 4.13
C ALA A 66 -18.82 2.20 3.91
N GLY A 67 -18.56 0.98 3.44
CA GLY A 67 -19.58 -0.06 3.27
C GLY A 67 -20.54 0.18 2.09
N ARG A 68 -20.29 1.19 1.25
CA ARG A 68 -21.11 1.52 0.07
C ARG A 68 -20.68 0.75 -1.18
N MET A 69 -19.53 0.09 -1.13
CA MET A 69 -19.01 -0.78 -2.18
C MET A 69 -18.58 -2.13 -1.60
N SER A 70 -19.00 -3.22 -2.22
CA SER A 70 -18.56 -4.58 -1.85
C SER A 70 -17.14 -4.86 -2.35
N VAL A 71 -16.49 -5.89 -1.79
CA VAL A 71 -15.17 -6.37 -2.25
C VAL A 71 -15.22 -6.75 -3.74
N ALA A 72 -16.27 -7.45 -4.19
CA ALA A 72 -16.42 -7.81 -5.60
C ALA A 72 -16.61 -6.57 -6.52
N GLN A 73 -17.25 -5.52 -6.00
CA GLN A 73 -17.37 -4.26 -6.72
C GLN A 73 -16.01 -3.57 -6.85
N GLU A 74 -15.28 -3.42 -5.75
CA GLU A 74 -13.91 -2.88 -5.76
C GLU A 74 -13.04 -3.64 -6.77
N HIS A 75 -12.98 -4.98 -6.66
CA HIS A 75 -12.13 -5.81 -7.51
C HIS A 75 -12.38 -5.61 -9.00
N ALA A 76 -13.64 -5.63 -9.44
CA ALA A 76 -13.89 -5.45 -10.87
C ALA A 76 -13.79 -3.98 -11.33
N VAL A 77 -13.84 -2.99 -10.43
CA VAL A 77 -13.51 -1.60 -10.81
C VAL A 77 -12.00 -1.51 -11.04
N THR A 78 -11.21 -2.01 -10.09
CA THR A 78 -9.75 -2.05 -10.17
C THR A 78 -9.27 -2.84 -11.38
N ALA A 79 -9.91 -3.98 -11.71
CA ALA A 79 -9.60 -4.77 -12.90
C ALA A 79 -9.88 -4.02 -14.22
N ILE A 80 -10.98 -3.26 -14.30
CA ILE A 80 -11.25 -2.42 -15.48
C ILE A 80 -10.18 -1.33 -15.60
N GLN A 81 -9.82 -0.66 -14.49
CA GLN A 81 -8.78 0.35 -14.49
C GLN A 81 -7.41 -0.21 -14.92
N ASP A 82 -7.01 -1.40 -14.44
CA ASP A 82 -5.75 -2.04 -14.85
C ASP A 82 -5.71 -2.36 -16.36
N ARG A 83 -6.84 -2.78 -16.94
CA ARG A 83 -6.97 -2.99 -18.40
C ARG A 83 -6.88 -1.67 -19.17
N VAL A 84 -7.50 -0.59 -18.68
CA VAL A 84 -7.38 0.74 -19.27
C VAL A 84 -5.94 1.24 -19.24
N ILE A 85 -5.23 1.09 -18.11
CA ILE A 85 -3.81 1.44 -17.98
C ILE A 85 -2.96 0.63 -18.96
N SER A 86 -3.21 -0.68 -19.07
CA SER A 86 -2.49 -1.55 -20.01
C SER A 86 -2.69 -1.12 -21.45
N ALA A 87 -3.90 -0.71 -21.82
CA ALA A 87 -4.16 -0.19 -23.15
C ALA A 87 -3.51 1.19 -23.38
N LEU A 88 -3.49 2.09 -22.38
CA LEU A 88 -2.76 3.36 -22.46
C LEU A 88 -1.27 3.16 -22.74
N ALA A 89 -0.64 2.20 -22.06
CA ALA A 89 0.79 1.91 -22.18
C ALA A 89 1.23 1.58 -23.61
N HIS A 90 0.32 1.08 -24.47
CA HIS A 90 0.59 0.79 -25.88
C HIS A 90 0.23 1.92 -26.85
N ARG A 91 -0.45 2.98 -26.38
CA ARG A 91 -0.86 4.12 -27.20
C ARG A 91 0.15 5.25 -27.22
N THR A 92 0.95 5.38 -26.17
CA THR A 92 2.01 6.39 -26.09
C THR A 92 3.27 5.81 -26.71
N PRO A 93 3.72 6.32 -27.88
CA PRO A 93 5.02 5.95 -28.40
C PRO A 93 6.07 6.33 -27.34
N PRO A 94 7.13 5.53 -27.12
CA PRO A 94 8.26 6.02 -26.36
C PRO A 94 8.80 7.27 -27.08
N ASP A 95 8.73 8.44 -26.45
CA ASP A 95 9.23 9.72 -26.99
C ASP A 95 10.79 9.76 -27.12
N LEU A 96 11.46 8.61 -27.09
CA LEU A 96 12.91 8.54 -26.94
C LEU A 96 13.56 7.55 -27.91
N PRO A 97 14.80 7.86 -28.36
CA PRO A 97 15.55 6.99 -29.27
C PRO A 97 15.65 5.58 -28.70
N ALA A 98 15.39 4.58 -29.55
CA ALA A 98 15.45 3.17 -29.19
C ALA A 98 16.87 2.65 -28.90
N ASP A 99 17.89 3.49 -29.03
CA ASP A 99 19.29 3.10 -28.98
C ASP A 99 19.87 3.34 -27.58
N ARG A 100 20.05 2.26 -26.82
CA ARG A 100 20.75 2.25 -25.52
C ARG A 100 22.20 2.75 -25.63
N ASP A 101 22.79 2.68 -26.83
CA ASP A 101 24.20 2.95 -27.06
C ASP A 101 24.46 4.34 -27.69
N ALA A 102 23.41 5.15 -27.87
CA ALA A 102 23.57 6.52 -28.34
C ALA A 102 24.33 7.36 -27.28
N PRO A 103 25.49 7.95 -27.64
CA PRO A 103 26.34 8.68 -26.69
C PRO A 103 25.55 9.81 -26.00
N GLY A 104 25.47 9.77 -24.67
CA GLY A 104 24.81 10.81 -23.86
C GLY A 104 23.37 10.52 -23.44
N THR A 105 22.81 9.34 -23.77
CA THR A 105 21.42 8.97 -23.43
C THR A 105 21.35 7.73 -22.52
N PHE A 106 21.95 7.79 -21.32
CA PHE A 106 21.83 6.67 -20.37
C PHE A 106 20.41 6.56 -19.82
N ARG A 107 19.63 5.64 -20.38
CA ARG A 107 18.31 5.24 -19.88
C ARG A 107 18.50 4.35 -18.66
N ARG A 108 18.31 4.90 -17.45
CA ARG A 108 18.36 4.11 -16.20
C ARG A 108 17.30 3.00 -16.23
N HIS A 109 17.70 1.78 -15.89
CA HIS A 109 16.84 0.61 -15.79
C HIS A 109 16.35 0.45 -14.34
N VAL A 110 15.04 0.56 -14.15
CA VAL A 110 14.38 0.48 -12.85
C VAL A 110 13.56 -0.80 -12.77
N THR A 111 13.84 -1.64 -11.78
CA THR A 111 12.96 -2.77 -11.45
C THR A 111 11.93 -2.29 -10.43
N VAL A 112 10.65 -2.37 -10.78
CA VAL A 112 9.51 -1.96 -9.94
C VAL A 112 8.77 -3.22 -9.46
N ALA A 113 8.65 -3.39 -8.14
CA ALA A 113 8.01 -4.57 -7.55
C ALA A 113 7.26 -4.20 -6.25
N CYS A 114 6.20 -4.95 -5.95
CA CYS A 114 5.67 -4.97 -4.59
C CYS A 114 6.49 -5.94 -3.72
N VAL A 115 6.66 -5.57 -2.46
CA VAL A 115 7.33 -6.41 -1.48
C VAL A 115 6.63 -7.77 -1.33
N ASP A 116 7.34 -8.77 -0.83
CA ASP A 116 6.74 -10.07 -0.54
C ASP A 116 5.56 -9.93 0.44
N GLY A 117 4.51 -10.72 0.19
CA GLY A 117 3.20 -10.63 0.85
C GLY A 117 2.33 -9.42 0.47
N GLU A 118 2.78 -8.50 -0.37
CA GLU A 118 2.00 -7.31 -0.78
C GLU A 118 1.27 -7.51 -2.12
N TRP A 119 -0.05 -7.51 -2.06
CA TRP A 119 -0.93 -7.73 -3.22
C TRP A 119 -1.44 -6.45 -3.87
N HIS A 120 -1.28 -5.29 -3.23
CA HIS A 120 -1.75 -4.01 -3.75
C HIS A 120 -0.81 -3.48 -4.84
N ALA A 121 -0.88 -4.09 -6.03
CA ALA A 121 0.00 -3.80 -7.17
C ALA A 121 -0.31 -2.48 -7.90
N PHE A 122 -1.49 -1.90 -7.67
CA PHE A 122 -1.98 -0.76 -8.44
C PHE A 122 -1.09 0.49 -8.31
N PRO A 123 -0.61 0.92 -7.12
CA PRO A 123 0.33 2.03 -7.02
C PRO A 123 1.67 1.77 -7.73
N ALA A 124 2.19 0.54 -7.62
CA ALA A 124 3.41 0.12 -8.32
C ALA A 124 3.22 0.13 -9.85
N ARG A 125 2.01 -0.22 -10.32
CA ARG A 125 1.66 -0.15 -11.74
C ARG A 125 1.66 1.29 -12.25
N LEU A 126 1.03 2.22 -11.52
CA LEU A 126 1.05 3.64 -11.87
C LEU A 126 2.48 4.19 -11.91
N LEU A 127 3.31 3.85 -10.91
CA LEU A 127 4.73 4.21 -10.90
C LEU A 127 5.45 3.70 -12.16
N ALA A 128 5.26 2.42 -12.51
CA ALA A 128 5.90 1.84 -13.68
C ALA A 128 5.56 2.60 -14.97
N GLU A 129 4.30 2.97 -15.19
CA GLU A 129 3.90 3.73 -16.38
C GLU A 129 4.41 5.18 -16.36
N VAL A 130 4.44 5.84 -15.20
CA VAL A 130 5.03 7.18 -15.06
C VAL A 130 6.53 7.15 -15.36
N LEU A 131 7.26 6.16 -14.85
CA LEU A 131 8.68 5.98 -15.15
C LEU A 131 8.92 5.72 -16.65
N ARG A 132 8.08 4.91 -17.30
CA ARG A 132 8.17 4.71 -18.77
C ARG A 132 7.91 6.01 -19.53
N ALA A 133 6.90 6.78 -19.14
CA ALA A 133 6.59 8.08 -19.74
C ALA A 133 7.73 9.11 -19.55
N ARG A 134 8.47 9.00 -18.45
CA ARG A 134 9.66 9.81 -18.15
C ARG A 134 10.95 9.25 -18.77
N GLY A 135 10.84 8.19 -19.56
CA GLY A 135 11.94 7.65 -20.34
C GLY A 135 12.82 6.61 -19.67
N PHE A 136 12.47 6.11 -18.49
CA PHE A 136 13.20 5.02 -17.82
C PHE A 136 12.93 3.68 -18.51
N ALA A 137 13.91 2.77 -18.49
CA ALA A 137 13.66 1.37 -18.81
C ALA A 137 13.06 0.72 -17.56
N VAL A 138 11.95 -0.02 -17.68
CA VAL A 138 11.19 -0.46 -16.51
C VAL A 138 10.80 -1.93 -16.60
N ASP A 139 11.35 -2.72 -15.70
CA ASP A 139 10.87 -4.09 -15.42
C ASP A 139 9.82 -3.99 -14.31
N TYR A 140 8.56 -4.23 -14.65
CA TYR A 140 7.48 -4.27 -13.66
C TYR A 140 7.17 -5.73 -13.31
N LEU A 141 7.47 -6.13 -12.08
CA LEU A 141 7.36 -7.52 -11.62
C LEU A 141 6.01 -7.84 -10.95
N GLY A 142 5.19 -6.81 -10.70
CA GLY A 142 3.85 -6.99 -10.14
C GLY A 142 3.81 -7.10 -8.61
N ALA A 143 2.74 -7.74 -8.14
CA ALA A 143 2.47 -8.01 -6.73
C ALA A 143 3.32 -9.17 -6.18
N HIS A 144 3.48 -9.21 -4.85
CA HIS A 144 3.94 -10.38 -4.11
C HIS A 144 5.22 -10.99 -4.69
N VAL A 145 6.29 -10.20 -4.78
CA VAL A 145 7.57 -10.67 -5.34
C VAL A 145 8.49 -11.11 -4.20
N PRO A 146 8.76 -12.43 -4.03
CA PRO A 146 9.62 -12.89 -2.96
C PRO A 146 11.05 -12.37 -3.12
N THR A 147 11.66 -11.90 -2.02
CA THR A 147 12.99 -11.29 -2.04
C THR A 147 14.05 -12.14 -2.76
N PRO A 148 14.15 -13.47 -2.56
CA PRO A 148 15.13 -14.28 -3.28
C PRO A 148 14.96 -14.25 -4.81
N HIS A 149 13.71 -14.23 -5.30
CA HIS A 149 13.42 -14.13 -6.74
C HIS A 149 13.69 -12.73 -7.29
N LEU A 150 13.40 -11.69 -6.49
CA LEU A 150 13.78 -10.32 -6.84
C LEU A 150 15.30 -10.19 -6.98
N ILE A 151 16.07 -10.74 -6.04
CA ILE A 151 17.55 -10.74 -6.11
C ILE A 151 18.04 -11.51 -7.34
N ALA A 152 17.46 -12.67 -7.65
CA ALA A 152 17.79 -13.41 -8.86
C ALA A 152 17.50 -12.61 -10.15
N HIS A 153 16.39 -11.87 -10.20
CA HIS A 153 16.04 -10.99 -11.33
C HIS A 153 17.02 -9.84 -11.50
N VAL A 154 17.37 -9.12 -10.43
CA VAL A 154 18.28 -7.96 -10.53
C VAL A 154 19.70 -8.37 -10.92
N HIS A 155 20.14 -9.60 -10.61
CA HIS A 155 21.41 -10.13 -11.10
C HIS A 155 21.43 -10.46 -12.60
N GLN A 156 20.26 -10.82 -13.16
CA GLN A 156 20.13 -11.25 -14.56
C GLN A 156 19.75 -10.08 -15.49
N SER A 157 19.19 -9.01 -14.92
CA SER A 157 18.82 -7.79 -15.62
C SER A 157 19.90 -6.72 -15.47
N ALA A 158 19.90 -5.73 -16.35
CA ALA A 158 20.76 -4.56 -16.24
C ALA A 158 20.18 -3.52 -15.25
N THR A 159 19.61 -3.98 -14.13
CA THR A 159 18.92 -3.12 -13.16
C THR A 159 19.91 -2.14 -12.53
N ASP A 160 19.63 -0.84 -12.66
CA ASP A 160 20.37 0.23 -12.01
C ASP A 160 19.81 0.58 -10.63
N VAL A 161 18.49 0.46 -10.44
CA VAL A 161 17.78 0.80 -9.21
C VAL A 161 16.56 -0.11 -9.03
N VAL A 162 16.25 -0.50 -7.78
CA VAL A 162 14.98 -1.14 -7.44
C VAL A 162 14.04 -0.11 -6.80
N ALA A 163 12.78 -0.08 -7.24
CA ALA A 163 11.69 0.65 -6.61
C ALA A 163 10.70 -0.34 -5.97
N LEU A 164 10.68 -0.38 -4.63
CA LEU A 164 9.76 -1.24 -3.87
C LEU A 164 8.49 -0.48 -3.47
N SER A 165 7.35 -1.10 -3.69
CA SER A 165 6.05 -0.59 -3.26
C SER A 165 5.48 -1.43 -2.11
N SER A 166 4.95 -0.76 -1.09
CA SER A 166 4.17 -1.39 -0.02
C SER A 166 3.03 -0.48 0.44
N SER A 167 1.84 -1.05 0.56
CA SER A 167 0.62 -0.35 1.00
C SER A 167 0.23 -0.71 2.43
N LEU A 168 0.51 -1.95 2.86
CA LEU A 168 0.18 -2.43 4.20
C LEU A 168 1.38 -2.35 5.16
N PRO A 169 1.27 -1.64 6.30
CA PRO A 169 2.33 -1.57 7.30
C PRO A 169 2.75 -2.92 7.88
N VAL A 170 1.88 -3.94 7.86
CA VAL A 170 2.24 -5.31 8.28
C VAL A 170 3.32 -5.95 7.41
N ARG A 171 3.63 -5.37 6.24
CA ARG A 171 4.71 -5.78 5.36
C ARG A 171 6.04 -5.08 5.64
N LEU A 172 6.10 -4.16 6.60
CA LEU A 172 7.32 -3.42 6.94
C LEU A 172 8.51 -4.33 7.29
N PRO A 173 8.38 -5.42 8.08
CA PRO A 173 9.50 -6.32 8.33
C PRO A 173 10.05 -6.97 7.04
N THR A 174 9.14 -7.42 6.17
CA THR A 174 9.49 -8.01 4.88
C THR A 174 10.11 -6.98 3.92
N ALA A 175 9.60 -5.74 3.94
CA ALA A 175 10.14 -4.63 3.18
C ALA A 175 11.56 -4.27 3.65
N HIS A 176 11.80 -4.24 4.95
CA HIS A 176 13.14 -4.00 5.51
C HIS A 176 14.12 -5.09 5.04
N ALA A 177 13.74 -6.37 5.16
CA ALA A 177 14.57 -7.47 4.68
C ALA A 177 14.88 -7.36 3.16
N ALA A 178 13.91 -6.95 2.34
CA ALA A 178 14.11 -6.71 0.92
C ALA A 178 15.09 -5.54 0.66
N VAL A 179 14.92 -4.40 1.36
CA VAL A 179 15.83 -3.25 1.28
C VAL A 179 17.27 -3.67 1.58
N THR A 180 17.48 -4.38 2.71
CA THR A 180 18.81 -4.86 3.11
C THR A 180 19.41 -5.81 2.08
N ALA A 181 18.63 -6.74 1.55
CA ALA A 181 19.11 -7.71 0.56
C ALA A 181 19.52 -7.06 -0.77
N ILE A 182 18.76 -6.06 -1.24
CA ILE A 182 19.05 -5.33 -2.48
C ILE A 182 20.33 -4.50 -2.31
N GLN A 183 20.48 -3.81 -1.18
CA GLN A 183 21.69 -3.05 -0.87
C GLN A 183 22.92 -3.95 -0.74
N ALA A 184 22.77 -5.16 -0.18
CA ALA A 184 23.86 -6.12 -0.04
C ALA A 184 24.43 -6.61 -1.38
N VAL A 185 23.62 -6.61 -2.45
CA VAL A 185 24.10 -6.93 -3.82
C VAL A 185 24.57 -5.69 -4.59
N GLY A 186 24.69 -4.54 -3.92
CA GLY A 186 25.24 -3.31 -4.48
C GLY A 186 24.28 -2.54 -5.40
N ILE A 187 22.97 -2.78 -5.28
CA ILE A 187 21.94 -2.07 -6.03
C ILE A 187 21.25 -1.04 -5.10
N PRO A 188 21.10 0.23 -5.50
CA PRO A 188 20.33 1.19 -4.73
C PRO A 188 18.84 0.86 -4.75
N VAL A 189 18.17 1.12 -3.63
CA VAL A 189 16.74 0.88 -3.46
C VAL A 189 15.99 2.14 -3.03
N ILE A 190 14.95 2.49 -3.78
CA ILE A 190 13.95 3.46 -3.35
C ILE A 190 12.69 2.74 -2.91
N VAL A 191 11.99 3.29 -1.93
CA VAL A 191 10.74 2.72 -1.43
C VAL A 191 9.61 3.74 -1.44
N GLY A 192 8.39 3.27 -1.58
CA GLY A 192 7.20 4.12 -1.57
C GLY A 192 5.92 3.36 -1.25
N GLY A 193 4.83 4.11 -1.15
CA GLY A 193 3.52 3.60 -0.73
C GLY A 193 3.20 3.86 0.74
N ALA A 194 1.92 3.72 1.08
CA ALA A 194 1.38 4.15 2.36
C ALA A 194 1.97 3.41 3.57
N ALA A 195 2.51 2.21 3.38
CA ALA A 195 3.10 1.42 4.45
C ALA A 195 4.27 2.15 5.15
N PHE A 196 5.04 2.95 4.41
CA PHE A 196 6.25 3.62 4.91
C PHE A 196 5.99 4.85 5.80
N GLY A 197 4.72 5.11 6.12
CA GLY A 197 4.28 6.12 7.06
C GLY A 197 4.38 7.56 6.53
N PRO A 198 3.85 8.53 7.29
CA PRO A 198 3.96 9.95 6.96
C PRO A 198 5.41 10.36 6.73
N ASP A 199 5.62 11.16 5.69
CA ASP A 199 6.92 11.66 5.26
C ASP A 199 7.97 10.58 5.03
N GLY A 200 7.61 9.30 4.88
CA GLY A 200 8.57 8.19 4.68
C GLY A 200 9.40 7.86 5.91
N ARG A 201 8.87 8.07 7.12
CA ARG A 201 9.62 7.84 8.38
C ARG A 201 10.18 6.42 8.50
N TYR A 202 9.45 5.39 8.06
CA TYR A 202 9.95 4.00 8.13
C TYR A 202 10.95 3.69 7.02
N ALA A 203 10.89 4.36 5.88
CA ALA A 203 11.91 4.25 4.84
C ALA A 203 13.29 4.72 5.35
N ARG A 204 13.30 5.84 6.10
CA ARG A 204 14.50 6.34 6.77
C ARG A 204 15.00 5.41 7.87
N LEU A 205 14.07 4.86 8.66
CA LEU A 205 14.38 3.90 9.72
C LEU A 205 15.12 2.67 9.16
N PHE A 206 14.69 2.17 8.00
CA PHE A 206 15.31 1.02 7.31
C PHE A 206 16.55 1.37 6.49
N GLY A 207 16.95 2.64 6.46
CA GLY A 207 18.12 3.08 5.69
C GLY A 207 17.97 2.89 4.18
N ALA A 208 16.75 2.98 3.62
CA ALA A 208 16.56 2.97 2.18
C ALA A 208 17.33 4.14 1.52
N ASP A 209 17.81 3.94 0.28
CA ASP A 209 18.59 4.95 -0.44
C ASP A 209 17.74 6.13 -0.89
N GLY A 210 16.42 5.93 -0.99
CA GLY A 210 15.46 6.99 -1.22
C GLY A 210 14.03 6.60 -0.81
N TRP A 211 13.21 7.64 -0.65
CA TRP A 211 11.77 7.51 -0.48
C TRP A 211 11.05 8.51 -1.38
N ALA A 212 9.90 8.11 -1.91
CA ALA A 212 9.03 8.98 -2.67
C ALA A 212 7.58 8.86 -2.20
N SER A 213 6.90 10.01 -2.08
CA SER A 213 5.49 10.12 -1.71
C SER A 213 4.54 9.62 -2.80
N ASP A 214 4.95 9.77 -4.07
CA ASP A 214 4.18 9.45 -5.25
C ASP A 214 5.11 9.18 -6.45
N ALA A 215 4.50 8.82 -7.59
CA ALA A 215 5.24 8.48 -8.79
C ALA A 215 6.00 9.67 -9.42
N ARG A 216 5.51 10.91 -9.27
CA ARG A 216 6.22 12.11 -9.79
C ARG A 216 7.48 12.36 -8.98
N ALA A 217 7.37 12.29 -7.66
CA ALA A 217 8.50 12.40 -6.75
C ALA A 217 9.54 11.30 -7.00
N ALA A 218 9.10 10.06 -7.22
CA ALA A 218 9.99 8.94 -7.55
C ALA A 218 10.74 9.17 -8.87
N ALA A 219 10.04 9.59 -9.92
CA ALA A 219 10.67 9.88 -11.21
C ALA A 219 11.69 11.01 -11.12
N SER A 220 11.35 12.09 -10.41
CA SER A 220 12.26 13.23 -10.20
C SER A 220 13.50 12.83 -9.38
N LEU A 221 13.32 12.02 -8.34
CA LEU A 221 14.43 11.48 -7.54
C LEU A 221 15.37 10.61 -8.37
N LEU A 222 14.82 9.71 -9.18
CA LEU A 222 15.60 8.83 -10.06
C LEU A 222 16.33 9.61 -11.17
N ALA A 223 15.71 10.66 -11.70
CA ALA A 223 16.30 11.54 -12.71
C ALA A 223 17.45 12.38 -12.15
N GLY A 224 17.32 12.87 -10.91
CA GLY A 224 18.39 13.56 -10.19
C GLY A 224 19.58 12.67 -9.84
N GLY A 225 19.37 11.35 -9.88
CA GLY A 225 20.36 10.33 -9.55
C GLY A 225 20.40 10.04 -8.06
N LEU A 226 20.59 8.76 -7.74
CA LEU A 226 20.88 8.30 -6.39
C LEU A 226 22.40 8.26 -6.18
N GLY A 227 22.83 8.53 -4.95
CA GLY A 227 24.20 8.25 -4.53
C GLY A 227 24.51 6.75 -4.57
N PRO A 228 25.76 6.33 -4.28
CA PRO A 228 26.07 4.92 -4.13
C PRO A 228 25.14 4.30 -3.07
N PRO A 229 24.73 3.02 -3.24
CA PRO A 229 23.89 2.35 -2.27
C PRO A 229 24.55 2.40 -0.90
N ARG A 230 23.77 2.68 0.14
CA ARG A 230 24.25 2.53 1.50
C ARG A 230 24.74 1.10 1.68
N GLN A 231 25.99 0.96 2.11
CA GLN A 231 26.50 -0.36 2.41
C GLN A 231 25.64 -0.95 3.52
N ALA A 232 25.12 -2.16 3.31
CA ALA A 232 24.48 -2.93 4.37
C ALA A 232 25.46 -2.97 5.55
N VAL A 233 25.07 -2.36 6.67
CA VAL A 233 25.85 -2.45 7.90
C VAL A 233 25.97 -3.93 8.24
N ALA A 234 27.13 -4.36 8.74
CA ALA A 234 27.38 -5.76 9.08
C ALA A 234 26.38 -6.34 10.10
N ASP A 235 25.61 -5.48 10.78
CA ASP A 235 24.53 -5.81 11.68
C ASP A 235 23.22 -5.11 11.22
N PRO A 236 22.26 -5.85 10.62
CA PRO A 236 20.96 -5.32 10.19
C PRO A 236 20.12 -4.74 11.34
N ASP A 237 20.32 -5.25 12.56
CA ASP A 237 19.56 -4.83 13.75
C ASP A 237 20.20 -3.62 14.44
N HIS A 238 21.36 -3.15 13.96
CA HIS A 238 22.02 -1.95 14.49
C HIS A 238 21.14 -0.69 14.43
N HIS A 239 20.19 -0.67 13.50
CA HIS A 239 19.23 0.42 13.34
C HIS A 239 17.93 0.23 14.11
N LEU A 240 17.72 -0.93 14.74
CA LEU A 240 16.49 -1.32 15.45
C LEU A 240 16.79 -1.97 16.81
N PRO A 241 17.48 -1.27 17.75
CA PRO A 241 17.94 -1.85 19.02
C PRO A 241 16.79 -2.36 19.90
N HIS A 242 15.58 -1.83 19.73
CA HIS A 242 14.38 -2.31 20.42
C HIS A 242 13.99 -3.74 20.02
N LEU A 243 14.41 -4.28 18.87
CA LEU A 243 14.10 -5.66 18.51
C LEU A 243 14.82 -6.70 19.38
N LEU A 244 15.84 -6.29 20.13
CA LEU A 244 16.59 -7.15 21.05
C LEU A 244 15.75 -7.68 22.20
N ASP A 245 14.63 -7.02 22.54
CA ASP A 245 13.68 -7.51 23.55
C ASP A 245 12.86 -8.73 23.09
N GLN A 246 12.92 -9.05 21.80
CA GLN A 246 12.18 -10.13 21.14
C GLN A 246 10.65 -10.04 21.21
N GLU A 247 10.06 -8.94 21.70
CA GLU A 247 8.60 -8.80 21.82
C GLU A 247 7.91 -8.94 20.46
N TYR A 248 8.41 -8.24 19.43
CA TYR A 248 7.93 -8.40 18.05
C TYR A 248 7.96 -9.88 17.60
N THR A 249 9.08 -10.56 17.83
CA THR A 249 9.30 -11.93 17.39
C THR A 249 8.34 -12.90 18.08
N LEU A 250 8.15 -12.74 19.40
CA LEU A 250 7.26 -13.58 20.20
C LEU A 250 5.79 -13.34 19.85
N VAL A 251 5.36 -12.08 19.75
CA VAL A 251 4.00 -11.71 19.32
C VAL A 251 3.69 -12.29 17.92
N SER A 252 4.60 -12.11 16.96
CA SER A 252 4.41 -12.57 15.59
C SER A 252 4.36 -14.10 15.49
N ARG A 253 5.18 -14.82 16.25
CA ARG A 253 5.15 -16.30 16.30
C ARG A 253 3.90 -16.84 16.98
N SER A 254 3.37 -16.12 17.95
CA SER A 254 2.16 -16.50 18.69
C SER A 254 0.87 -16.09 17.98
N ARG A 255 0.91 -15.51 16.78
CA ARG A 255 -0.26 -15.00 16.03
C ARG A 255 -1.46 -15.97 16.03
N ILE A 256 -1.24 -17.23 15.65
CA ILE A 256 -2.31 -18.24 15.57
C ILE A 256 -2.88 -18.56 16.95
N GLN A 257 -2.01 -18.70 17.95
CA GLN A 257 -2.41 -18.97 19.32
C GLN A 257 -3.22 -17.79 19.90
N LEU A 258 -2.69 -16.57 19.78
CA LEU A 258 -3.34 -15.36 20.26
C LEU A 258 -4.69 -15.11 19.58
N THR A 259 -4.78 -15.37 18.27
CA THR A 259 -6.06 -15.26 17.55
C THR A 259 -7.11 -16.18 18.15
N ARG A 260 -6.74 -17.44 18.43
CA ARG A 260 -7.64 -18.43 19.04
C ARG A 260 -8.04 -18.03 20.45
N GLU A 261 -7.08 -17.67 21.30
CA GLU A 261 -7.31 -17.28 22.69
C GLU A 261 -8.23 -16.07 22.80
N VAL A 262 -8.02 -15.05 21.96
CA VAL A 262 -8.87 -13.85 21.92
C VAL A 262 -10.26 -14.19 21.38
N LEU A 263 -10.37 -15.02 20.35
CA LEU A 263 -11.68 -15.44 19.83
C LEU A 263 -12.48 -16.20 20.89
N GLU A 264 -11.89 -17.19 21.55
CA GLU A 264 -12.51 -17.95 22.65
C GLU A 264 -12.90 -17.02 23.82
N GLY A 265 -12.03 -16.07 24.16
CA GLY A 265 -12.31 -15.07 25.19
C GLY A 265 -13.46 -14.14 24.84
N LEU A 266 -13.59 -13.72 23.57
CA LEU A 266 -14.70 -12.92 23.09
C LEU A 266 -16.00 -13.73 23.09
N GLU A 267 -15.99 -14.99 22.65
CA GLU A 267 -17.15 -15.87 22.68
C GLU A 267 -17.68 -16.07 24.11
N ALA A 268 -16.78 -16.19 25.08
CA ALA A 268 -17.16 -16.31 26.49
C ALA A 268 -17.72 -15.00 27.09
N LYS A 269 -17.22 -13.84 26.65
CA LYS A 269 -17.56 -12.51 27.22
C LYS A 269 -18.68 -11.79 26.47
N VAL A 270 -18.98 -12.15 25.22
CA VAL A 270 -19.93 -11.45 24.35
C VAL A 270 -21.10 -12.40 24.01
N PRO A 271 -22.23 -12.34 24.75
CA PRO A 271 -23.36 -13.25 24.53
C PRO A 271 -23.92 -13.24 23.10
N ALA A 272 -23.79 -12.11 22.38
CA ALA A 272 -24.21 -12.00 20.99
C ALA A 272 -23.46 -12.96 20.05
N MET A 273 -22.22 -13.35 20.37
CA MET A 273 -21.42 -14.27 19.57
C MET A 273 -21.93 -15.71 19.62
N ALA A 274 -22.74 -16.08 20.63
CA ALA A 274 -23.38 -17.39 20.67
C ALA A 274 -24.29 -17.63 19.45
N ALA A 275 -24.83 -16.56 18.85
CA ALA A 275 -25.68 -16.60 17.67
C ALA A 275 -24.92 -16.41 16.35
N TYR A 276 -23.58 -16.27 16.37
CA TYR A 276 -22.80 -16.10 15.15
C TYR A 276 -22.78 -17.36 14.31
N SER A 277 -22.97 -17.19 13.01
CA SER A 277 -22.66 -18.19 11.99
C SER A 277 -21.15 -18.46 11.91
N ASP A 278 -20.78 -19.57 11.28
CA ASP A 278 -19.37 -19.93 11.05
C ASP A 278 -18.63 -18.85 10.26
N GLU A 279 -19.27 -18.25 9.26
CA GLU A 279 -18.71 -17.15 8.48
C GLU A 279 -18.43 -15.90 9.35
N GLN A 280 -19.34 -15.57 10.27
CA GLN A 280 -19.12 -14.45 11.19
C GLN A 280 -17.97 -14.71 12.17
N ARG A 281 -17.81 -15.96 12.62
CA ARG A 281 -16.69 -16.38 13.47
C ARG A 281 -15.37 -16.30 12.72
N GLU A 282 -15.34 -16.78 11.48
CA GLU A 282 -14.16 -16.71 10.62
C GLU A 282 -13.72 -15.26 10.37
N ARG A 283 -14.65 -14.37 9.99
CA ARG A 283 -14.37 -12.94 9.82
C ARG A 283 -13.88 -12.27 11.11
N THR A 284 -14.45 -12.65 12.26
CA THR A 284 -13.98 -12.14 13.56
C THR A 284 -12.55 -12.60 13.85
N ALA A 285 -12.23 -13.86 13.55
CA ALA A 285 -10.88 -14.40 13.68
C ALA A 285 -9.89 -13.66 12.75
N GLU A 286 -10.28 -13.36 11.52
CA GLU A 286 -9.49 -12.58 10.58
C GLU A 286 -9.22 -11.16 11.11
N ASP A 287 -10.23 -10.46 11.64
CA ASP A 287 -10.08 -9.14 12.23
C ASP A 287 -9.12 -9.14 13.44
N ILE A 288 -9.24 -10.13 14.33
CA ILE A 288 -8.30 -10.31 15.46
C ILE A 288 -6.88 -10.54 14.94
N ALA A 289 -6.73 -11.38 13.92
CA ALA A 289 -5.43 -11.69 13.36
C ALA A 289 -4.78 -10.45 12.73
N HIS A 290 -5.57 -9.60 12.06
CA HIS A 290 -5.11 -8.30 11.57
C HIS A 290 -4.69 -7.37 12.73
N ILE A 291 -5.44 -7.32 13.84
CA ILE A 291 -5.04 -6.54 15.02
C ILE A 291 -3.67 -7.01 15.54
N ILE A 292 -3.44 -8.32 15.61
CA ILE A 292 -2.16 -8.88 16.05
C ILE A 292 -1.05 -8.55 15.05
N ASP A 293 -1.31 -8.66 13.74
CA ASP A 293 -0.32 -8.33 12.70
C ASP A 293 0.09 -6.85 12.77
N PHE A 294 -0.87 -5.93 12.99
CA PHE A 294 -0.59 -4.50 13.15
C PHE A 294 0.07 -4.16 14.50
N LEU A 295 -0.24 -4.90 15.57
CA LEU A 295 0.51 -4.81 16.82
C LEU A 295 1.97 -5.20 16.59
N GLY A 296 2.22 -6.35 15.93
CA GLY A 296 3.54 -6.80 15.53
C GLY A 296 4.27 -5.75 14.69
N ALA A 297 3.64 -5.21 13.65
CA ALA A 297 4.21 -4.17 12.82
C ALA A 297 4.62 -2.93 13.63
N SER A 298 3.76 -2.49 14.57
CA SER A 298 4.05 -1.35 15.43
C SER A 298 5.22 -1.61 16.38
N LEU A 299 5.35 -2.82 16.91
CA LEU A 299 6.50 -3.25 17.71
C LEU A 299 7.78 -3.34 16.86
N TYR A 300 7.65 -3.71 15.58
CA TYR A 300 8.79 -3.78 14.69
C TYR A 300 9.44 -2.42 14.45
N VAL A 301 8.64 -1.37 14.27
CA VAL A 301 9.12 0.00 14.04
C VAL A 301 9.13 0.88 15.29
N ASP A 302 8.78 0.32 16.45
CA ASP A 302 8.64 1.01 17.74
C ASP A 302 7.75 2.26 17.69
N ASP A 303 6.60 2.14 17.02
CA ASP A 303 5.72 3.28 16.79
C ASP A 303 4.24 2.95 17.10
N PRO A 304 3.72 3.38 18.26
CA PRO A 304 2.31 3.17 18.62
C PRO A 304 1.33 3.97 17.74
N GLU A 305 1.78 5.02 17.03
CA GLU A 305 0.91 5.75 16.10
C GLU A 305 0.46 4.87 14.93
N LEU A 306 1.31 3.94 14.48
CA LEU A 306 0.96 2.95 13.45
C LEU A 306 -0.25 2.12 13.90
N PHE A 307 -0.18 1.59 15.13
CA PHE A 307 -1.22 0.72 15.68
C PHE A 307 -2.52 1.49 15.95
N THR A 308 -2.42 2.68 16.55
CA THR A 308 -3.58 3.53 16.83
C THR A 308 -4.26 4.03 15.54
N GLY A 309 -3.48 4.38 14.51
CA GLY A 309 -3.99 4.74 13.19
C GLY A 309 -4.79 3.61 12.56
N PHE A 310 -4.26 2.38 12.58
CA PHE A 310 -4.98 1.19 12.14
C PHE A 310 -6.28 0.98 12.93
N LEU A 311 -6.23 1.00 14.27
CA LEU A 311 -7.42 0.77 15.09
C LEU A 311 -8.52 1.81 14.87
N THR A 312 -8.17 3.09 14.76
CA THR A 312 -9.14 4.16 14.51
C THR A 312 -9.76 4.07 13.11
N TRP A 313 -8.98 3.68 12.11
CA TRP A 313 -9.49 3.37 10.77
C TRP A 313 -10.41 2.15 10.78
N THR A 314 -9.99 1.04 11.40
CA THR A 314 -10.78 -0.20 11.54
C THR A 314 -12.09 0.06 12.28
N ALA A 315 -12.09 0.90 13.31
CA ALA A 315 -13.32 1.32 13.99
C ALA A 315 -14.31 2.01 13.03
N GLY A 316 -13.84 2.86 12.11
CA GLY A 316 -14.68 3.47 11.08
C GLY A 316 -15.25 2.46 10.09
N VAL A 317 -14.42 1.51 9.64
CA VAL A 317 -14.81 0.43 8.72
C VAL A 317 -15.86 -0.48 9.35
N LEU A 318 -15.66 -0.87 10.61
CA LEU A 318 -16.56 -1.74 11.37
C LEU A 318 -17.86 -1.02 11.74
N ALA A 319 -17.81 0.26 12.11
CA ALA A 319 -19.00 1.06 12.40
C ALA A 319 -19.91 1.18 11.17
N ALA A 320 -19.34 1.40 9.97
CA ALA A 320 -20.09 1.39 8.72
C ALA A 320 -20.77 0.04 8.40
N ARG A 321 -20.35 -1.04 9.08
CA ARG A 321 -20.90 -2.40 8.97
C ARG A 321 -21.70 -2.82 10.21
N GLY A 322 -22.04 -1.87 11.09
CA GLY A 322 -22.87 -2.10 12.27
C GLY A 322 -22.15 -2.77 13.47
N VAL A 323 -20.82 -2.82 13.45
CA VAL A 323 -20.03 -3.42 14.55
C VAL A 323 -19.55 -2.30 15.49
N PRO A 324 -19.88 -2.35 16.80
CA PRO A 324 -19.53 -1.29 17.73
C PRO A 324 -18.06 -1.34 18.18
N ASN A 325 -17.51 -0.17 18.53
CA ASN A 325 -16.14 -0.04 19.06
C ASN A 325 -15.89 -0.89 20.32
N SER A 326 -16.94 -1.24 21.09
CA SER A 326 -16.84 -2.12 22.25
C SER A 326 -16.32 -3.51 21.90
N ALA A 327 -16.56 -4.01 20.67
CA ALA A 327 -16.01 -5.28 20.21
C ALA A 327 -14.48 -5.21 20.07
N LEU A 328 -13.96 -4.12 19.47
CA LEU A 328 -12.53 -3.88 19.38
C LEU A 328 -11.89 -3.71 20.77
N LEU A 329 -12.53 -2.95 21.67
CA LEU A 329 -12.04 -2.78 23.04
C LEU A 329 -11.95 -4.12 23.78
N GLY A 330 -12.95 -5.00 23.63
CA GLY A 330 -12.92 -6.34 24.23
C GLY A 330 -11.76 -7.19 23.70
N ALA A 331 -11.47 -7.12 22.40
CA ALA A 331 -10.33 -7.81 21.80
C ALA A 331 -8.99 -7.27 22.34
N LEU A 332 -8.86 -5.95 22.48
CA LEU A 332 -7.65 -5.33 23.04
C LEU A 332 -7.42 -5.67 24.50
N ASP A 333 -8.47 -5.72 25.32
CA ASP A 333 -8.35 -6.10 26.73
C ASP A 333 -7.88 -7.57 26.86
N LEU A 334 -8.39 -8.49 26.02
CA LEU A 334 -7.94 -9.90 25.97
C LEU A 334 -6.49 -10.03 25.48
N LEU A 335 -6.10 -9.26 24.47
CA LEU A 335 -4.70 -9.22 24.02
C LEU A 335 -3.78 -8.67 25.12
N ALA A 336 -4.22 -7.66 25.86
CA ALA A 336 -3.45 -7.11 26.98
C ALA A 336 -3.27 -8.16 28.09
N ASP A 337 -4.31 -8.93 28.44
CA ASP A 337 -4.17 -10.03 29.39
C ASP A 337 -3.16 -11.09 28.89
N ALA A 338 -3.26 -11.46 27.61
CA ALA A 338 -2.38 -12.47 27.01
C ALA A 338 -0.93 -12.01 26.87
N GLN A 339 -0.67 -10.70 26.76
CA GLN A 339 0.66 -10.13 26.54
C GLN A 339 1.21 -9.40 27.78
N HIS A 340 0.79 -9.79 28.99
CA HIS A 340 1.16 -9.11 30.24
C HIS A 340 2.67 -9.07 30.51
N ASP A 341 3.43 -10.06 30.03
CA ASP A 341 4.90 -10.13 30.17
C ASP A 341 5.67 -9.25 29.17
N PHE A 342 4.97 -8.58 28.24
CA PHE A 342 5.57 -7.80 27.14
C PHE A 342 5.29 -6.30 27.32
N PRO A 343 6.15 -5.55 28.02
CA PRO A 343 5.89 -4.15 28.37
C PRO A 343 5.68 -3.21 27.18
N ARG A 344 6.35 -3.41 26.03
CA ARG A 344 6.07 -2.56 24.85
C ARG A 344 4.75 -2.94 24.19
N ALA A 345 4.43 -4.22 24.08
CA ALA A 345 3.12 -4.67 23.63
C ALA A 345 2.01 -4.07 24.51
N GLN A 346 2.17 -4.07 25.84
CA GLN A 346 1.26 -3.41 26.77
C GLN A 346 1.12 -1.90 26.50
N ALA A 347 2.24 -1.21 26.26
CA ALA A 347 2.22 0.21 25.96
C ALA A 347 1.45 0.52 24.67
N HIS A 348 1.67 -0.27 23.60
CA HIS A 348 0.99 -0.13 22.32
C HIS A 348 -0.50 -0.45 22.43
N LEU A 349 -0.87 -1.53 23.12
CA LEU A 349 -2.27 -1.89 23.42
C LEU A 349 -2.98 -0.81 24.23
N THR A 350 -2.30 -0.25 25.24
CA THR A 350 -2.82 0.86 26.05
C THR A 350 -3.04 2.13 25.20
N ALA A 351 -2.11 2.46 24.31
CA ALA A 351 -2.26 3.57 23.37
C ALA A 351 -3.45 3.34 22.42
N GLY A 352 -3.56 2.13 21.87
CA GLY A 352 -4.68 1.68 21.04
C GLY A 352 -6.04 1.87 21.72
N ARG A 353 -6.18 1.39 22.95
CA ARG A 353 -7.38 1.53 23.76
C ARG A 353 -7.77 2.99 24.00
N ARG A 354 -6.78 3.85 24.33
CA ARG A 354 -7.00 5.29 24.52
C ARG A 354 -7.46 5.97 23.22
N ALA A 355 -6.90 5.59 22.08
CA ALA A 355 -7.28 6.13 20.78
C ALA A 355 -8.73 5.75 20.41
N LEU A 356 -9.10 4.48 20.55
CA LEU A 356 -10.46 4.00 20.28
C LEU A 356 -11.52 4.67 21.15
N THR A 357 -11.21 4.97 22.42
CA THR A 357 -12.14 5.66 23.33
C THR A 357 -12.45 7.10 22.89
N ARG A 358 -11.57 7.71 22.07
CA ARG A 358 -11.78 9.06 21.52
C ARG A 358 -12.53 9.05 20.18
N VAL A 359 -12.66 7.90 19.53
CA VAL A 359 -13.45 7.78 18.31
C VAL A 359 -14.93 7.97 18.68
N PRO A 360 -15.63 8.97 18.12
CA PRO A 360 -17.04 9.17 18.42
C PRO A 360 -17.84 7.90 18.13
N ALA A 361 -18.77 7.54 19.01
CA ALA A 361 -19.78 6.54 18.68
C ALA A 361 -20.57 7.10 17.49
N GLN A 362 -20.42 6.49 16.30
CA GLN A 362 -21.26 6.84 15.18
C GLN A 362 -22.71 6.48 15.55
N ALA A 363 -23.64 7.41 15.31
CA ALA A 363 -25.06 7.12 15.49
C ALA A 363 -25.40 5.90 14.61
N PRO A 364 -26.20 4.93 15.09
CA PRO A 364 -26.58 3.78 14.29
C PRO A 364 -27.19 4.29 12.97
N GLY A 365 -26.54 3.95 11.86
CA GLY A 365 -27.07 4.24 10.53
C GLY A 365 -28.46 3.63 10.42
N ILE A 366 -29.44 4.44 10.03
CA ILE A 366 -30.83 4.02 9.82
C ILE A 366 -30.87 3.16 8.56
N HIS A 367 -30.40 1.91 8.58
CA HIS A 367 -30.71 0.92 7.56
C HIS A 367 -30.68 -0.48 8.22
N ALA A 368 -31.87 -0.96 8.56
CA ALA A 368 -32.20 -2.34 8.90
C ALA A 368 -32.37 -3.19 7.64
#